data_AF-A0A5C7W5W6-F1
#
_entry.id   AF-A0A5C7W5W6-F1
#
_cell.length_a   1.000
_cell.length_b   1.000
_cell.length_c   1.000
_cell.angle_alpha   90.00
_cell.angle_beta   90.00
_cell.angle_gamma   90.00
#
_symmetry.space_group_name_H-M   'P 1'
#
loop_
_entity.id
_entity.type
_entity.pdbx_description
1 polymer ?
#
loop_
_entity_poly.entity_id
_entity_poly.type
_entity_poly.pdbx_seq_one_letter_code
_entity_poly.pdbx_strand_id
1 'polypeptide(L)'
;AHEVLGSLGDGPSTAQDTQAAVHALQEAGCALILFAGGDGTARDVCSAVREEQPVLGIPAGVKIHSAVYAISPRAAGLMALRLIEGGLVRLSSGEVRDIDEAALRDGKVGSRHYGEMCVPVEGEFMQHVKQGGMESEELVLVDLADWLAESWEEGVRYVFGPGSTLHGLAQNLGLETTLLGVDVIESGQVIARDVTEAQLFALIDGHPARLLVTAIGGQGHIIGRGNQQISPRVLRAIGLEHLRVIATKRKLGTLEGRPLRVDSGDPALDEAFPDAVRVWSGYREELLYPLG
;
A
#
# COMPACT_ATOMS: atom_id res chain seq x y z
N ALA A 1 -23.55 -1.01 -2.39
CA ALA A 1 -24.16 0.34 -2.38
C ALA A 1 -23.13 1.34 -2.88
N HIS A 2 -23.51 2.56 -3.24
CA HIS A 2 -22.55 3.64 -3.51
C HIS A 2 -22.86 4.82 -2.59
N GLU A 3 -21.83 5.58 -2.23
CA GLU A 3 -21.94 6.82 -1.47
C GLU A 3 -21.46 7.99 -2.35
N VAL A 4 -22.14 9.13 -2.24
CA VAL A 4 -21.77 10.36 -2.95
C VAL A 4 -21.21 11.33 -1.92
N LEU A 5 -19.91 11.60 -1.98
CA LEU A 5 -19.19 12.43 -1.00
C LEU A 5 -19.28 13.93 -1.26
N GLY A 6 -19.76 14.34 -2.44
CA GLY A 6 -19.86 15.74 -2.79
C GLY A 6 -20.67 15.99 -4.05
N SER A 7 -21.03 17.25 -4.27
CA SER A 7 -21.68 17.74 -5.47
C SER A 7 -20.99 19.02 -5.95
N LEU A 8 -21.00 19.22 -7.26
CA LEU A 8 -20.58 20.46 -7.88
C LEU A 8 -21.81 21.27 -8.27
N GLY A 9 -21.67 22.60 -8.28
CA GLY A 9 -22.69 23.51 -8.78
C GLY A 9 -22.79 23.50 -10.31
N ASP A 10 -23.70 24.31 -10.85
CA ASP A 10 -23.85 24.49 -12.30
C ASP A 10 -22.63 25.23 -12.89
N GLY A 11 -22.00 24.65 -13.91
CA GLY A 11 -20.89 25.25 -14.64
C GLY A 11 -19.75 24.28 -14.96
N PRO A 12 -18.69 24.75 -15.65
CA PRO A 12 -17.48 23.96 -15.83
C PRO A 12 -16.74 23.81 -14.50
N SER A 13 -16.22 22.61 -14.22
CA SER A 13 -15.37 22.37 -13.05
C SER A 13 -14.01 23.04 -13.21
N THR A 14 -13.36 23.28 -12.07
CA THR A 14 -12.04 23.89 -11.94
C THR A 14 -11.02 22.88 -11.39
N ALA A 15 -9.73 23.25 -11.42
CA ALA A 15 -8.69 22.47 -10.78
C ALA A 15 -8.92 22.30 -9.26
N GLN A 16 -9.45 23.35 -8.61
CA GLN A 16 -9.75 23.33 -7.17
C GLN A 16 -10.86 22.32 -6.84
N ASP A 17 -11.84 22.16 -7.73
CA ASP A 17 -12.89 21.16 -7.57
C ASP A 17 -12.33 19.73 -7.63
N THR A 18 -11.38 19.46 -8.54
CA THR A 18 -10.67 18.18 -8.60
C THR A 18 -9.89 17.91 -7.32
N GLN A 19 -9.14 18.91 -6.83
CA GLN A 19 -8.35 18.79 -5.60
C GLN A 19 -9.23 18.53 -4.37
N ALA A 20 -10.35 19.25 -4.26
CA ALA A 20 -11.32 19.05 -3.18
C ALA A 20 -11.93 17.63 -3.22
N ALA A 21 -12.27 17.12 -4.40
CA ALA A 21 -12.76 15.76 -4.56
C ALA A 21 -11.72 14.70 -4.14
N VAL A 22 -10.44 14.90 -4.49
CA VAL A 22 -9.35 14.01 -4.06
C VAL A 22 -9.20 14.01 -2.54
N HIS A 23 -9.25 15.17 -1.89
CA HIS A 23 -9.20 15.25 -0.43
C HIS A 23 -10.37 14.49 0.23
N ALA A 24 -11.60 14.71 -0.24
CA ALA A 24 -12.78 14.02 0.29
C ALA A 24 -12.70 12.49 0.14
N LEU A 25 -12.21 11.99 -1.01
CA LEU A 25 -12.04 10.55 -1.24
C LEU A 25 -10.98 9.93 -0.30
N GLN A 26 -9.89 10.64 -0.03
CA GLN A 26 -8.86 10.19 0.91
C GLN A 26 -9.36 10.19 2.36
N GLU A 27 -10.14 11.21 2.73
CA GLU A 27 -10.76 11.30 4.06
C GLU A 27 -11.82 10.22 4.28
N ALA A 28 -12.51 9.80 3.21
CA ALA A 28 -13.41 8.65 3.22
C ALA A 28 -12.69 7.29 3.20
N GLY A 29 -11.35 7.26 3.17
CA GLY A 29 -10.56 6.02 3.27
C GLY A 29 -10.57 5.15 2.00
N CYS A 30 -10.80 5.74 0.82
CA CYS A 30 -10.78 4.98 -0.44
C CYS A 30 -9.42 4.31 -0.68
N ALA A 31 -9.42 2.98 -0.85
CA ALA A 31 -8.18 2.22 -1.10
C ALA A 31 -7.56 2.48 -2.49
N LEU A 32 -8.38 2.87 -3.47
CA LEU A 32 -7.96 3.24 -4.82
C LEU A 32 -8.84 4.38 -5.35
N ILE A 33 -8.23 5.46 -5.81
CA ILE A 33 -8.94 6.56 -6.47
C ILE A 33 -8.89 6.38 -7.99
N LEU A 34 -10.06 6.35 -8.64
CA LEU A 34 -10.17 6.37 -10.09
C LEU A 34 -10.52 7.79 -10.55
N PHE A 35 -9.81 8.32 -11.55
CA PHE A 35 -10.11 9.63 -12.13
C PHE A 35 -10.13 9.55 -13.66
N ALA A 36 -11.02 10.30 -14.30
CA ALA A 36 -11.11 10.34 -15.77
C ALA A 36 -10.70 11.71 -16.29
N GLY A 37 -9.81 11.74 -17.30
CA GLY A 37 -9.33 13.01 -17.84
C GLY A 37 -8.12 12.88 -18.77
N GLY A 38 -7.39 13.99 -18.94
CA GLY A 38 -6.08 14.05 -19.59
C GLY A 38 -5.03 14.66 -18.66
N ASP A 39 -3.82 14.93 -19.17
CA ASP A 39 -2.65 15.33 -18.35
C ASP A 39 -2.92 16.50 -17.38
N GLY A 40 -3.76 17.48 -17.76
CA GLY A 40 -4.17 18.56 -16.85
C GLY A 40 -4.93 18.07 -15.60
N THR A 41 -5.81 17.08 -15.75
CA THR A 41 -6.49 16.43 -14.62
C THR A 41 -5.52 15.64 -13.77
N ALA A 42 -4.58 14.89 -14.39
CA ALA A 42 -3.55 14.17 -13.65
C ALA A 42 -2.68 15.11 -12.81
N ARG A 43 -2.34 16.30 -13.34
CA ARG A 43 -1.63 17.35 -12.61
C ARG A 43 -2.41 17.84 -11.39
N ASP A 44 -3.71 18.08 -11.56
CA ASP A 44 -4.57 18.55 -10.45
C ASP A 44 -4.70 17.48 -9.36
N VAL A 45 -4.86 16.20 -9.73
CA VAL A 45 -4.85 15.06 -8.80
C VAL A 45 -3.49 14.94 -8.09
N CYS A 46 -2.39 15.00 -8.83
CA CYS A 46 -1.02 14.93 -8.31
C CYS A 46 -0.73 16.02 -7.28
N SER A 47 -1.41 17.16 -7.37
CA SER A 47 -1.24 18.29 -6.45
C SER A 47 -1.94 18.09 -5.10
N ALA A 48 -2.92 17.19 -5.01
CA ALA A 48 -3.76 16.99 -3.83
C ALA A 48 -3.62 15.60 -3.19
N VAL A 49 -3.17 14.61 -3.97
CA VAL A 49 -3.03 13.23 -3.51
C VAL A 49 -1.86 13.07 -2.54
N ARG A 50 -2.03 12.25 -1.50
CA ARG A 50 -0.96 11.82 -0.59
C ARG A 50 -0.05 10.85 -1.33
N GLU A 51 1.24 10.87 -1.00
CA GLU A 51 2.27 10.06 -1.69
C GLU A 51 1.92 8.56 -1.80
N GLU A 52 1.39 7.96 -0.72
CA GLU A 52 1.09 6.53 -0.69
C GLU A 52 -0.31 6.17 -1.22
N GLN A 53 -1.20 7.13 -1.46
CA GLN A 53 -2.58 6.88 -1.90
C GLN A 53 -2.58 6.38 -3.35
N PRO A 54 -3.05 5.14 -3.61
CA PRO A 54 -3.12 4.63 -4.97
C PRO A 54 -4.13 5.39 -5.81
N VAL A 55 -3.72 5.76 -7.03
CA VAL A 55 -4.58 6.39 -8.04
C VAL A 55 -4.44 5.71 -9.40
N LEU A 56 -5.53 5.67 -10.16
CA LEU A 56 -5.50 5.13 -11.53
C LEU A 56 -6.30 6.04 -12.47
N GLY A 57 -5.60 6.56 -13.48
CA GLY A 57 -6.20 7.38 -14.52
C GLY A 57 -6.95 6.56 -15.57
N ILE A 58 -8.16 6.99 -15.89
CA ILE A 58 -8.99 6.54 -17.01
C ILE A 58 -8.78 7.54 -18.16
N PRO A 59 -8.16 7.12 -19.27
CA PRO A 59 -7.83 8.04 -20.35
C PRO A 59 -9.10 8.53 -21.07
N ALA A 60 -9.34 9.85 -21.07
CA ALA A 60 -10.48 10.48 -21.74
C ALA A 60 -10.08 11.44 -22.88
N GLY A 61 -8.78 11.73 -23.02
CA GLY A 61 -8.22 12.64 -24.04
C GLY A 61 -7.48 11.92 -25.18
N VAL A 62 -7.06 12.70 -26.19
CA VAL A 62 -6.38 12.18 -27.41
C VAL A 62 -4.84 12.28 -27.36
N LYS A 63 -4.26 12.87 -26.30
CA LYS A 63 -2.81 13.03 -26.10
C LYS A 63 -2.47 12.99 -24.61
N ILE A 64 -2.29 11.77 -24.09
CA ILE A 64 -1.96 11.54 -22.69
C ILE A 64 -0.51 11.09 -22.64
N HIS A 65 0.30 11.80 -21.87
CA HIS A 65 1.74 11.53 -21.72
C HIS A 65 2.12 11.08 -20.32
N SER A 66 1.29 11.35 -19.31
CA SER A 66 1.54 10.93 -17.94
C SER A 66 1.43 9.41 -17.81
N ALA A 67 2.39 8.79 -17.14
CA ALA A 67 2.48 7.34 -16.89
C ALA A 67 1.57 6.87 -15.73
N VAL A 68 0.47 7.59 -15.50
CA VAL A 68 -0.50 7.34 -14.42
C VAL A 68 -1.85 6.85 -14.92
N TYR A 69 -1.98 6.75 -16.24
CA TYR A 69 -3.19 6.28 -16.91
C TYR A 69 -3.05 4.82 -17.32
N ALA A 70 -4.17 4.09 -17.26
CA ALA A 70 -4.27 2.82 -17.95
C ALA A 70 -4.18 3.03 -19.47
N ILE A 71 -3.77 2.00 -20.20
CA ILE A 71 -3.69 2.03 -21.68
C ILE A 71 -5.04 2.27 -22.38
N SER A 72 -6.15 2.04 -21.67
CA SER A 72 -7.51 2.29 -22.15
C SER A 72 -8.51 2.34 -20.98
N PRO A 73 -9.73 2.88 -21.16
CA PRO A 73 -10.76 2.82 -20.12
C PRO A 73 -11.13 1.38 -19.72
N ARG A 74 -11.13 0.46 -20.69
CA ARG A 74 -11.35 -0.97 -20.43
C ARG A 74 -10.24 -1.55 -19.55
N ALA A 75 -8.99 -1.20 -19.80
CA ALA A 75 -7.86 -1.65 -18.99
C ALA A 75 -7.95 -1.11 -17.56
N ALA A 76 -8.36 0.15 -17.37
CA ALA A 76 -8.59 0.70 -16.05
C ALA A 76 -9.66 -0.09 -15.28
N GLY A 77 -10.78 -0.41 -15.94
CA GLY A 77 -11.85 -1.23 -15.35
C GLY A 77 -11.39 -2.65 -15.00
N LEU A 78 -10.59 -3.29 -15.86
CA LEU A 78 -10.02 -4.61 -15.58
C LEU A 78 -9.01 -4.59 -14.43
N MET A 79 -8.22 -3.52 -14.29
CA MET A 79 -7.32 -3.36 -13.15
C MET A 79 -8.08 -3.26 -11.83
N ALA A 80 -9.13 -2.42 -11.79
CA ALA A 80 -9.98 -2.30 -10.62
C ALA A 80 -10.69 -3.62 -10.29
N LEU A 81 -11.21 -4.34 -11.31
CA LEU A 81 -11.82 -5.66 -11.13
C LEU A 81 -10.81 -6.66 -10.55
N ARG A 82 -9.59 -6.70 -11.09
CA ARG A 82 -8.53 -7.59 -10.61
C ARG A 82 -8.19 -7.34 -9.14
N LEU A 83 -8.15 -6.08 -8.71
CA LEU A 83 -7.98 -5.75 -7.30
C LEU A 83 -9.12 -6.34 -6.48
N ILE A 84 -10.38 -6.07 -6.84
CA ILE A 84 -11.57 -6.54 -6.11
C ILE A 84 -11.61 -8.08 -6.03
N GLU A 85 -11.18 -8.77 -7.08
CA GLU A 85 -11.13 -10.24 -7.15
C GLU A 85 -9.90 -10.86 -6.44
N GLY A 86 -9.09 -10.06 -5.72
CA GLY A 86 -7.93 -10.55 -4.99
C GLY A 86 -6.76 -10.96 -5.88
N GLY A 87 -6.68 -10.40 -7.08
CA GLY A 87 -5.54 -10.55 -7.97
C GLY A 87 -4.34 -9.73 -7.49
N LEU A 88 -3.13 -10.17 -7.87
CA LEU A 88 -1.91 -9.44 -7.54
C LEU A 88 -1.83 -8.16 -8.37
N VAL A 89 -1.97 -7.02 -7.69
CA VAL A 89 -1.86 -5.67 -8.26
C VAL A 89 -0.65 -4.99 -7.62
N ARG A 90 0.36 -4.68 -8.43
CA ARG A 90 1.59 -4.05 -7.94
C ARG A 90 1.43 -2.54 -7.91
N LEU A 91 1.99 -1.88 -6.91
CA LEU A 91 2.09 -0.43 -6.84
C LEU A 91 3.43 0.02 -7.42
N SER A 92 3.43 1.13 -8.16
CA SER A 92 4.64 1.73 -8.73
C SER A 92 4.53 3.26 -8.75
N SER A 93 5.65 3.95 -8.88
CA SER A 93 5.65 5.40 -9.14
C SER A 93 5.40 5.68 -10.62
N GLY A 94 4.35 6.45 -10.92
CA GLY A 94 4.00 6.91 -12.25
C GLY A 94 4.30 8.40 -12.44
N GLU A 95 5.07 8.73 -13.49
CA GLU A 95 5.44 10.10 -13.83
C GLU A 95 4.21 10.91 -14.32
N VAL A 96 3.98 12.08 -13.72
CA VAL A 96 3.01 13.08 -14.18
C VAL A 96 3.72 14.12 -15.01
N ARG A 97 3.21 14.36 -16.22
CA ARG A 97 3.78 15.34 -17.15
C ARG A 97 2.83 16.51 -17.32
N ASP A 98 3.41 17.70 -17.34
CA ASP A 98 2.69 18.91 -17.74
C ASP A 98 3.05 19.28 -19.18
N ILE A 99 2.03 19.59 -19.96
CA ILE A 99 2.20 20.15 -21.30
C ILE A 99 1.88 21.64 -21.16
N ASP A 100 2.87 22.48 -21.45
CA ASP A 100 2.65 23.92 -21.51
C ASP A 100 1.74 24.23 -22.72
N GLU A 101 0.44 24.35 -22.48
CA GLU A 101 -0.55 24.68 -23.50
C GLU A 101 -0.31 26.05 -24.14
N ALA A 102 0.35 26.98 -23.43
CA ALA A 102 0.74 28.27 -24.00
C ALA A 102 1.91 28.12 -24.98
N ALA A 103 2.93 27.31 -24.63
CA ALA A 103 4.02 26.97 -25.54
C ALA A 103 3.55 26.13 -26.74
N LEU A 104 2.56 25.25 -26.53
CA LEU A 104 1.93 24.46 -27.59
C LEU A 104 1.22 25.34 -28.63
N ARG A 105 0.59 26.44 -28.19
CA ARG A 105 -0.01 27.45 -29.08
C ARG A 105 1.03 28.16 -29.96
N ASP A 106 2.26 28.29 -29.48
CA ASP A 106 3.41 28.84 -30.21
C ASP A 106 4.20 27.78 -31.02
N GLY A 107 3.67 26.55 -31.15
CA GLY A 107 4.29 25.48 -31.94
C GLY A 107 5.53 24.83 -31.28
N LYS A 108 5.80 25.12 -30.00
CA LYS A 108 6.87 24.48 -29.23
C LYS A 108 6.27 23.39 -28.34
N VAL A 109 6.51 22.13 -28.68
CA VAL A 109 6.12 21.00 -27.83
C VAL A 109 7.23 20.75 -26.80
N GLY A 110 6.92 21.00 -25.54
CA GLY A 110 7.76 20.57 -24.41
C GLY A 110 6.89 19.95 -23.33
N SER A 111 7.09 18.67 -23.03
CA SER A 111 6.53 18.06 -21.82
C SER A 111 7.52 18.22 -20.68
N ARG A 112 7.08 18.74 -19.54
CA ARG A 112 7.91 18.89 -18.34
C ARG A 112 7.45 17.90 -17.27
N HIS A 113 8.41 17.32 -16.55
CA HIS A 113 8.11 16.56 -15.35
C HIS A 113 7.40 17.46 -14.32
N TYR A 114 6.23 17.04 -13.85
CA TYR A 114 5.44 17.74 -12.84
C TYR A 114 5.65 17.12 -11.45
N GLY A 115 5.51 15.80 -11.36
CA GLY A 115 5.59 15.04 -10.12
C GLY A 115 5.33 13.56 -10.36
N GLU A 116 5.11 12.82 -9.29
CA GLU A 116 4.91 11.37 -9.30
C GLU A 116 3.66 10.99 -8.50
N MET A 117 2.98 9.92 -8.89
CA MET A 117 1.84 9.36 -8.15
C MET A 117 2.00 7.85 -7.97
N CYS A 118 1.51 7.32 -6.85
CA CYS A 118 1.40 5.88 -6.60
C CYS A 118 0.31 5.28 -7.50
N VAL A 119 0.69 4.43 -8.45
CA VAL A 119 -0.24 3.85 -9.44
C VAL A 119 -0.23 2.33 -9.47
N PRO A 120 -1.41 1.69 -9.58
CA PRO A 120 -1.49 0.25 -9.75
C PRO A 120 -1.10 -0.14 -11.17
N VAL A 121 -0.23 -1.13 -11.27
CA VAL A 121 0.19 -1.75 -12.52
C VAL A 121 -0.06 -3.25 -12.46
N GLU A 122 -0.16 -3.88 -13.62
CA GLU A 122 -0.31 -5.33 -13.66
C GLU A 122 0.93 -5.95 -13.02
N GLY A 123 0.69 -6.74 -11.97
CA GLY A 123 1.71 -7.59 -11.37
C GLY A 123 1.98 -8.75 -12.32
N GLU A 124 2.60 -8.50 -13.47
CA GLU A 124 3.22 -9.58 -14.21
C GLU A 124 4.37 -10.13 -13.36
N PHE A 125 4.49 -11.46 -13.33
CA PHE A 125 5.72 -12.11 -12.90
C PHE A 125 6.79 -11.72 -13.92
N MET A 126 7.44 -10.56 -13.73
CA MET A 126 8.52 -10.15 -14.61
C MET A 126 9.54 -11.29 -14.68
N GLN A 127 9.65 -11.85 -15.88
CA GLN A 127 10.59 -12.90 -16.19
C GLN A 127 12.01 -12.31 -16.10
N HIS A 128 12.60 -12.33 -14.91
CA HIS A 128 14.01 -12.01 -14.75
C HIS A 128 14.85 -13.10 -15.45
N VAL A 129 15.53 -12.61 -16.47
CA VAL A 129 16.50 -13.21 -17.37
C VAL A 129 17.28 -14.39 -16.75
N LYS A 130 17.08 -15.59 -17.31
CA LYS A 130 18.03 -16.72 -17.34
C LYS A 130 18.53 -17.27 -16.00
N GLN A 131 17.64 -17.71 -15.11
CA GLN A 131 17.71 -19.06 -14.52
C GLN A 131 16.28 -19.46 -14.14
N GLY A 132 15.79 -20.58 -14.69
CA GLY A 132 14.47 -21.10 -14.40
C GLY A 132 14.39 -21.68 -12.99
N GLY A 133 14.36 -20.83 -11.98
CA GLY A 133 14.01 -21.17 -10.60
C GLY A 133 12.66 -20.55 -10.25
N MET A 134 11.78 -21.32 -9.62
CA MET A 134 10.59 -20.77 -8.97
C MET A 134 11.02 -19.69 -7.97
N GLU A 135 10.23 -18.62 -7.82
CA GLU A 135 10.41 -17.63 -6.76
C GLU A 135 10.54 -18.34 -5.41
N SER A 136 11.72 -18.21 -4.78
CA SER A 136 11.98 -18.78 -3.45
C SER A 136 11.53 -17.80 -2.40
N GLU A 137 10.69 -18.26 -1.46
CA GLU A 137 10.26 -17.43 -0.32
C GLU A 137 11.45 -16.93 0.51
N GLU A 138 12.54 -17.71 0.57
CA GLU A 138 13.77 -17.31 1.26
C GLU A 138 14.44 -16.11 0.57
N LEU A 139 14.52 -16.11 -0.77
CA LEU A 139 15.10 -14.98 -1.52
C LEU A 139 14.26 -13.71 -1.38
N VAL A 140 12.94 -13.84 -1.39
CA VAL A 140 12.03 -12.70 -1.15
C VAL A 140 12.24 -12.10 0.24
N LEU A 141 12.49 -12.94 1.25
CA LEU A 141 12.76 -12.45 2.60
C LEU A 141 14.13 -11.78 2.73
N VAL A 142 15.15 -12.24 2.00
CA VAL A 142 16.45 -11.56 1.90
C VAL A 142 16.27 -10.18 1.29
N ASP A 143 15.58 -10.10 0.16
CA ASP A 143 15.27 -8.84 -0.53
C ASP A 143 14.51 -7.84 0.37
N LEU A 144 13.52 -8.34 1.13
CA LEU A 144 12.79 -7.51 2.10
C LEU A 144 13.67 -7.07 3.28
N ALA A 145 14.59 -7.92 3.74
CA ALA A 145 15.53 -7.57 4.80
C ALA A 145 16.49 -6.47 4.35
N ASP A 146 17.05 -6.58 3.15
CA ASP A 146 17.93 -5.55 2.59
C ASP A 146 17.20 -4.20 2.49
N TRP A 147 15.95 -4.20 2.01
CA TRP A 147 15.16 -2.98 1.96
C TRP A 147 14.84 -2.41 3.35
N LEU A 148 14.45 -3.24 4.32
CA LEU A 148 14.16 -2.77 5.68
C LEU A 148 15.42 -2.24 6.38
N ALA A 149 16.58 -2.87 6.16
CA ALA A 149 17.86 -2.42 6.69
C ALA A 149 18.25 -1.03 6.19
N GLU A 150 17.93 -0.69 4.95
CA GLU A 150 18.14 0.63 4.35
C GLU A 150 17.12 1.69 4.79
N SER A 151 15.98 1.27 5.35
CA SER A 151 14.81 2.13 5.57
C SER A 151 14.38 2.27 7.03
N TRP A 152 15.24 1.86 7.98
CA TRP A 152 15.02 2.17 9.40
C TRP A 152 14.90 3.67 9.62
N GLU A 153 13.77 4.10 10.15
CA GLU A 153 13.56 5.49 10.56
C GLU A 153 14.11 5.71 11.97
N GLU A 154 14.82 6.83 12.15
CA GLU A 154 15.36 7.22 13.45
C GLU A 154 14.23 7.51 14.44
N GLY A 155 14.29 6.91 15.63
CA GLY A 155 13.29 7.09 16.69
C GLY A 155 11.94 6.40 16.44
N VAL A 156 11.83 5.55 15.41
CA VAL A 156 10.63 4.76 15.12
C VAL A 156 10.80 3.33 15.63
N ARG A 157 9.79 2.83 16.34
CA ARG A 157 9.71 1.44 16.82
C ARG A 157 8.95 0.55 15.85
N TYR A 158 9.56 -0.54 15.43
CA TYR A 158 8.95 -1.52 14.54
C TYR A 158 8.50 -2.71 15.37
N VAL A 159 7.19 -2.92 15.39
CA VAL A 159 6.54 -4.06 16.03
C VAL A 159 6.50 -5.20 15.03
N PHE A 160 7.21 -6.28 15.31
CA PHE A 160 7.17 -7.49 14.49
C PHE A 160 6.12 -8.44 15.07
N GLY A 161 5.07 -8.70 14.31
CA GLY A 161 4.07 -9.70 14.63
C GLY A 161 4.60 -11.13 14.51
N PRO A 162 3.87 -12.11 15.04
CA PRO A 162 4.29 -13.50 15.04
C PRO A 162 4.23 -14.12 13.62
N GLY A 163 4.97 -15.20 13.44
CA GLY A 163 4.90 -16.06 12.25
C GLY A 163 6.26 -16.27 11.57
N SER A 164 6.37 -17.38 10.84
CA SER A 164 7.60 -17.79 10.17
C SER A 164 8.13 -16.77 9.16
N THR A 165 7.24 -16.01 8.50
CA THR A 165 7.64 -14.98 7.54
C THR A 165 8.37 -13.82 8.23
N LEU A 166 7.85 -13.31 9.35
CA LEU A 166 8.52 -12.23 10.10
C LEU A 166 9.76 -12.74 10.83
N HIS A 167 9.71 -13.96 11.35
CA HIS A 167 10.88 -14.59 11.97
C HIS A 167 12.02 -14.79 10.95
N GLY A 168 11.70 -15.25 9.74
CA GLY A 168 12.68 -15.38 8.65
C GLY A 168 13.21 -14.03 8.16
N LEU A 169 12.35 -13.00 8.08
CA LEU A 169 12.78 -11.63 7.80
C LEU A 169 13.79 -11.14 8.85
N ALA A 170 13.48 -11.33 10.13
CA ALA A 170 14.35 -10.95 11.23
C ALA A 170 15.71 -11.69 11.22
N GLN A 171 15.72 -12.98 10.89
CA GLN A 171 16.95 -13.75 10.74
C GLN A 171 17.88 -13.16 9.66
N ASN A 172 17.32 -12.75 8.51
CA ASN A 172 18.09 -12.10 7.44
C ASN A 172 18.61 -10.71 7.85
N LEU A 173 17.92 -10.02 8.76
CA LEU A 173 18.38 -8.77 9.37
C LEU A 173 19.42 -8.98 10.48
N GLY A 174 19.79 -10.23 10.80
CA GLY A 174 20.67 -10.54 11.92
C GLY A 174 20.04 -10.31 13.30
N LEU A 175 18.71 -10.32 13.38
CA LEU A 175 17.95 -10.05 14.61
C LEU A 175 17.45 -11.35 15.24
N GLU A 176 17.60 -11.46 16.56
CA GLU A 176 17.04 -12.57 17.33
C GLU A 176 15.60 -12.28 17.77
N THR A 177 14.63 -12.86 17.07
CA THR A 177 13.19 -12.70 17.33
C THR A 177 12.51 -13.99 17.75
N THR A 178 11.26 -13.88 18.17
CA THR A 178 10.40 -14.96 18.64
C THR A 178 9.47 -15.40 17.52
N LEU A 179 9.39 -16.70 17.24
CA LEU A 179 8.56 -17.22 16.15
C LEU A 179 7.04 -16.97 16.38
N LEU A 180 6.58 -17.12 17.61
CA LEU A 180 5.16 -17.00 17.99
C LEU A 180 4.87 -15.79 18.88
N GLY A 181 5.87 -14.97 19.15
CA GLY A 181 5.75 -13.79 20.00
C GLY A 181 5.60 -12.51 19.18
N VAL A 182 5.42 -11.40 19.89
CA VAL A 182 5.55 -10.06 19.32
C VAL A 182 6.84 -9.47 19.87
N ASP A 183 7.69 -8.96 18.98
CA ASP A 183 8.96 -8.33 19.36
C ASP A 183 8.96 -6.86 18.91
N VAL A 184 9.78 -6.03 19.56
CA VAL A 184 9.92 -4.61 19.24
C VAL A 184 11.37 -4.30 18.87
N ILE A 185 11.54 -3.66 17.72
CA ILE A 185 12.83 -3.31 17.12
C ILE A 185 12.93 -1.79 17.04
N GLU A 186 14.10 -1.21 17.31
CA GLU A 186 14.40 0.20 17.11
C GLU A 186 15.82 0.32 16.57
N SER A 187 16.01 1.08 15.48
CA SER A 187 17.32 1.29 14.84
C SER A 187 18.10 -0.02 14.57
N GLY A 188 17.42 -1.04 14.06
CA GLY A 188 18.04 -2.34 13.76
C GLY A 188 18.48 -3.14 14.99
N GLN A 189 17.92 -2.87 16.17
CA GLN A 189 18.17 -3.63 17.39
C GLN A 189 16.87 -4.06 18.06
N VAL A 190 16.84 -5.30 18.56
CA VAL A 190 15.69 -5.82 19.30
C VAL A 190 15.70 -5.22 20.71
N ILE A 191 14.76 -4.34 21.02
CA ILE A 191 14.65 -3.67 22.32
C ILE A 191 13.74 -4.42 23.30
N ALA A 192 12.83 -5.25 22.79
CA ALA A 192 11.99 -6.13 23.59
C ALA A 192 11.59 -7.38 22.81
N ARG A 193 11.50 -8.52 23.49
CA ARG A 193 11.12 -9.82 22.91
C ARG A 193 9.93 -10.42 23.61
N ASP A 194 9.09 -11.12 22.84
CA ASP A 194 7.89 -11.83 23.28
C ASP A 194 7.07 -11.01 24.29
N VAL A 195 6.76 -9.77 23.91
CA VAL A 195 6.08 -8.83 24.79
C VAL A 195 4.62 -9.21 24.96
N THR A 196 4.12 -9.06 26.18
CA THR A 196 2.68 -9.05 26.45
C THR A 196 2.03 -7.79 25.87
N GLU A 197 0.71 -7.82 25.73
CA GLU A 197 -0.09 -6.67 25.28
C GLU A 197 0.20 -5.39 26.09
N ALA A 198 0.30 -5.50 27.42
CA ALA A 198 0.57 -4.35 28.29
C ALA A 198 1.98 -3.79 28.10
N GLN A 199 2.98 -4.67 27.93
CA GLN A 199 4.36 -4.28 27.65
C GLN A 199 4.47 -3.63 26.27
N LEU A 200 3.82 -4.22 25.26
CA LEU A 200 3.79 -3.66 23.91
C LEU A 200 3.22 -2.25 23.92
N PHE A 201 2.05 -2.05 24.53
CA PHE A 201 1.42 -0.74 24.61
C PHE A 201 2.33 0.29 25.31
N ALA A 202 2.96 -0.07 26.44
CA ALA A 202 3.88 0.82 27.13
C ALA A 202 5.12 1.19 26.30
N LEU A 203 5.55 0.32 25.38
CA LEU A 203 6.66 0.58 24.46
C LEU A 203 6.26 1.44 23.25
N ILE A 204 4.99 1.61 22.93
CA ILE A 204 4.59 2.37 21.73
C ILE A 204 3.75 3.61 22.04
N ASP A 205 3.15 3.68 23.24
CA ASP A 205 2.31 4.81 23.62
C ASP A 205 3.12 6.11 23.64
N GLY A 206 2.72 7.08 22.82
CA GLY A 206 3.45 8.33 22.62
C GLY A 206 4.82 8.19 21.92
N HIS A 207 5.10 7.06 21.26
CA HIS A 207 6.28 6.87 20.41
C HIS A 207 5.86 6.56 18.97
N PRO A 208 6.51 7.15 17.96
CA PRO A 208 6.33 6.73 16.58
C PRO A 208 6.58 5.23 16.43
N ALA A 209 5.63 4.52 15.83
CA ALA A 209 5.72 3.08 15.67
C ALA A 209 5.13 2.62 14.33
N ARG A 210 5.62 1.48 13.84
CA ARG A 210 5.12 0.78 12.67
C ARG A 210 4.84 -0.67 13.01
N LEU A 211 3.81 -1.24 12.42
CA LEU A 211 3.42 -2.63 12.66
C LEU A 211 3.68 -3.46 11.41
N LEU A 212 4.54 -4.48 11.52
CA LEU A 212 4.76 -5.48 10.48
C LEU A 212 4.08 -6.79 10.87
N VAL A 213 3.10 -7.24 10.09
CA VAL A 213 2.37 -8.49 10.31
C VAL A 213 2.44 -9.37 9.07
N THR A 214 2.18 -10.67 9.20
CA THR A 214 2.00 -11.56 8.06
C THR A 214 0.68 -12.30 8.15
N ALA A 215 0.18 -12.75 7.01
CA ALA A 215 -1.01 -13.59 6.97
C ALA A 215 -0.73 -14.97 7.58
N ILE A 216 -1.65 -15.47 8.38
CA ILE A 216 -1.70 -16.88 8.77
C ILE A 216 -2.01 -17.71 7.52
N GLY A 217 -1.11 -18.65 7.20
CA GLY A 217 -1.18 -19.46 5.97
C GLY A 217 -2.55 -20.12 5.75
N GLY A 218 -3.09 -20.01 4.53
CA GLY A 218 -4.38 -20.59 4.12
C GLY A 218 -5.64 -19.91 4.69
N GLN A 219 -5.52 -19.17 5.79
CA GLN A 219 -6.63 -18.48 6.48
C GLN A 219 -6.70 -16.98 6.16
N GLY A 220 -5.58 -16.35 5.82
CA GLY A 220 -5.52 -14.94 5.45
C GLY A 220 -5.63 -13.94 6.61
N HIS A 221 -5.72 -14.40 7.86
CA HIS A 221 -5.81 -13.48 9.01
C HIS A 221 -4.47 -12.77 9.25
N ILE A 222 -4.51 -11.45 9.37
CA ILE A 222 -3.35 -10.61 9.72
C ILE A 222 -3.45 -10.04 11.14
N ILE A 223 -4.66 -9.97 11.71
CA ILE A 223 -4.94 -9.48 13.08
C ILE A 223 -5.93 -10.44 13.77
N GLY A 224 -5.82 -10.54 15.10
CA GLY A 224 -6.70 -11.28 15.99
C GLY A 224 -6.23 -12.68 16.30
N ARG A 225 -6.13 -13.52 15.27
CA ARG A 225 -5.73 -14.92 15.45
C ARG A 225 -4.22 -15.05 15.61
N GLY A 226 -3.79 -15.61 16.74
CA GLY A 226 -2.39 -15.90 17.00
C GLY A 226 -1.53 -14.69 17.36
N ASN A 227 -2.10 -13.48 17.46
CA ASN A 227 -1.37 -12.24 17.76
C ASN A 227 -2.17 -11.27 18.66
N GLN A 228 -2.85 -11.80 19.68
CA GLN A 228 -3.72 -11.03 20.60
C GLN A 228 -3.00 -9.90 21.36
N GLN A 229 -1.67 -9.91 21.41
CA GLN A 229 -0.89 -8.80 21.94
C GLN A 229 -1.06 -7.51 21.13
N ILE A 230 -1.43 -7.61 19.85
CA ILE A 230 -1.76 -6.49 18.97
C ILE A 230 -3.24 -6.14 19.18
N SER A 231 -3.55 -5.54 20.32
CA SER A 231 -4.91 -5.18 20.73
C SER A 231 -5.45 -3.95 19.97
N PRO A 232 -6.76 -3.65 20.08
CA PRO A 232 -7.33 -2.43 19.50
C PRO A 232 -6.67 -1.13 19.96
N ARG A 233 -6.21 -1.06 21.22
CA ARG A 233 -5.49 0.15 21.69
C ARG A 233 -4.07 0.24 21.13
N VAL A 234 -3.42 -0.89 20.86
CA VAL A 234 -2.12 -0.94 20.18
C VAL A 234 -2.28 -0.47 18.74
N LEU A 235 -3.27 -1.01 18.02
CA LEU A 235 -3.57 -0.61 16.63
C LEU A 235 -3.89 0.89 16.51
N ARG A 236 -4.67 1.44 17.44
CA ARG A 236 -4.97 2.88 17.48
C ARG A 236 -3.76 3.74 17.80
N ALA A 237 -2.89 3.29 18.70
CA ALA A 237 -1.67 4.02 19.05
C ALA A 237 -0.66 4.04 17.89
N ILE A 238 -0.60 2.95 17.10
CA ILE A 238 0.26 2.87 15.92
C ILE A 238 -0.34 3.64 14.72
N GLY A 239 -1.65 3.57 14.50
CA GLY A 239 -2.31 4.05 13.29
C GLY A 239 -2.33 2.98 12.18
N LEU A 240 -3.47 2.82 11.51
CA LEU A 240 -3.64 1.77 10.48
C LEU A 240 -2.80 2.06 9.23
N GLU A 241 -2.52 3.34 8.95
CA GLU A 241 -1.62 3.82 7.92
C GLU A 241 -0.16 3.38 8.14
N HIS A 242 0.20 2.99 9.37
CA HIS A 242 1.53 2.49 9.74
C HIS A 242 1.61 0.96 9.83
N LEU A 243 0.53 0.26 9.48
CA LEU A 243 0.50 -1.19 9.32
C LEU A 243 1.03 -1.57 7.93
N ARG A 244 1.91 -2.58 7.88
CA ARG A 244 2.36 -3.22 6.65
C ARG A 244 2.24 -4.73 6.77
N VAL A 245 1.67 -5.36 5.75
CA VAL A 245 1.62 -6.82 5.64
C VAL A 245 2.86 -7.29 4.91
N ILE A 246 3.56 -8.27 5.45
CA ILE A 246 4.70 -8.94 4.80
C ILE A 246 4.23 -10.29 4.28
N ALA A 247 4.21 -10.47 2.96
CA ALA A 247 3.87 -11.74 2.36
C ALA A 247 4.43 -11.86 0.95
N THR A 248 4.92 -13.05 0.60
CA THR A 248 5.32 -13.37 -0.77
C THR A 248 4.10 -13.49 -1.68
N LYS A 249 4.28 -13.24 -2.99
CA LYS A 249 3.23 -13.47 -4.01
C LYS A 249 2.70 -14.89 -3.95
N ARG A 250 3.57 -15.87 -3.75
CA ARG A 250 3.20 -17.28 -3.53
C ARG A 250 2.24 -17.44 -2.36
N LYS A 251 2.55 -16.83 -1.21
CA LYS A 251 1.71 -16.92 0.01
C LYS A 251 0.34 -16.28 -0.22
N LEU A 252 0.29 -15.11 -0.86
CA LEU A 252 -0.97 -14.48 -1.26
C LEU A 252 -1.75 -15.35 -2.27
N GLY A 253 -1.06 -15.98 -3.22
CA GLY A 253 -1.67 -16.89 -4.19
C GLY A 253 -2.41 -18.07 -3.56
N THR A 254 -1.98 -18.54 -2.38
CA THR A 254 -2.68 -19.60 -1.63
C THR A 254 -4.05 -19.17 -1.08
N LEU A 255 -4.35 -17.88 -1.08
CA LEU A 255 -5.66 -17.37 -0.69
C LEU A 255 -6.69 -17.55 -1.82
N GLU A 256 -6.27 -17.84 -3.05
CA GLU A 256 -7.15 -18.07 -4.20
C GLU A 256 -8.13 -16.91 -4.43
N GLY A 257 -7.63 -15.67 -4.29
CA GLY A 257 -8.42 -14.44 -4.44
C GLY A 257 -9.26 -14.06 -3.21
N ARG A 258 -9.26 -14.88 -2.15
CA ARG A 258 -9.93 -14.51 -0.89
C ARG A 258 -9.19 -13.33 -0.24
N PRO A 259 -9.93 -12.35 0.33
CA PRO A 259 -9.31 -11.22 1.02
C PRO A 259 -8.51 -11.67 2.25
N LEU A 260 -7.54 -10.83 2.63
CA LEU A 260 -6.96 -10.87 3.97
C LEU A 260 -8.03 -10.54 5.01
N ARG A 261 -7.83 -10.97 6.25
CA ARG A 261 -8.84 -10.86 7.31
C ARG A 261 -8.31 -10.19 8.55
N VAL A 262 -9.18 -9.40 9.17
CA VAL A 262 -8.95 -8.74 10.45
C VAL A 262 -10.07 -9.14 11.41
N ASP A 263 -9.68 -9.38 12.66
CA ASP A 263 -10.58 -9.60 13.78
C ASP A 263 -9.89 -8.98 15.01
N SER A 264 -9.95 -7.66 15.15
CA SER A 264 -9.29 -6.96 16.27
C SER A 264 -10.01 -7.19 17.60
N GLY A 265 -11.23 -7.75 17.57
CA GLY A 265 -12.14 -7.85 18.71
C GLY A 265 -12.88 -6.54 19.02
N ASP A 266 -12.75 -5.52 18.17
CA ASP A 266 -13.43 -4.23 18.28
C ASP A 266 -14.10 -3.90 16.93
N PRO A 267 -15.43 -4.07 16.80
CA PRO A 267 -16.14 -3.91 15.52
C PRO A 267 -15.97 -2.53 14.90
N ALA A 268 -15.90 -1.47 15.71
CA ALA A 268 -15.73 -0.11 15.19
C ALA A 268 -14.32 0.11 14.63
N LEU A 269 -13.32 -0.59 15.17
CA LEU A 269 -11.97 -0.59 14.61
C LEU A 269 -11.89 -1.47 13.35
N ASP A 270 -12.54 -2.64 13.36
CA ASP A 270 -12.58 -3.54 12.20
C ASP A 270 -13.21 -2.86 10.98
N GLU A 271 -14.28 -2.07 11.17
CA GLU A 271 -14.90 -1.24 10.13
C GLU A 271 -14.01 -0.07 9.65
N ALA A 272 -13.03 0.36 10.45
CA ALA A 272 -12.13 1.46 10.11
C ALA A 272 -10.92 1.00 9.27
N PHE A 273 -10.70 -0.31 9.12
CA PHE A 273 -9.65 -0.79 8.22
C PHE A 273 -9.99 -0.48 6.76
N PRO A 274 -8.99 -0.20 5.91
CA PRO A 274 -9.23 0.02 4.49
C PRO A 274 -9.63 -1.29 3.81
N ASP A 275 -10.48 -1.21 2.80
CA ASP A 275 -10.94 -2.35 1.98
C ASP A 275 -9.79 -3.07 1.23
N ALA A 276 -8.62 -2.44 1.14
CA ALA A 276 -7.40 -3.08 0.68
C ALA A 276 -6.17 -2.52 1.40
N VAL A 277 -5.18 -3.38 1.60
CA VAL A 277 -3.95 -3.08 2.33
C VAL A 277 -2.72 -3.23 1.46
N ARG A 278 -1.65 -2.52 1.85
CA ARG A 278 -0.34 -2.63 1.21
C ARG A 278 0.39 -3.85 1.75
N VAL A 279 0.89 -4.67 0.82
CA VAL A 279 1.65 -5.88 1.11
C VAL A 279 3.06 -5.74 0.54
N TRP A 280 4.07 -5.82 1.39
CA TRP A 280 5.47 -5.89 0.98
C TRP A 280 5.77 -7.31 0.51
N SER A 281 6.13 -7.46 -0.76
CA SER A 281 6.29 -8.75 -1.43
C SER A 281 7.67 -8.99 -2.06
N GLY A 282 8.61 -8.07 -1.89
CA GLY A 282 9.98 -8.15 -2.38
C GLY A 282 10.74 -6.83 -2.18
N TYR A 283 11.95 -6.72 -2.74
CA TYR A 283 12.79 -5.52 -2.62
C TYR A 283 12.09 -4.31 -3.25
N ARG A 284 11.68 -3.33 -2.42
CA ARG A 284 10.92 -2.13 -2.82
C ARG A 284 9.69 -2.49 -3.69
N GLU A 285 9.12 -3.66 -3.44
CA GLU A 285 7.94 -4.14 -4.15
C GLU A 285 6.75 -4.20 -3.21
N GLU A 286 5.71 -3.45 -3.57
CA GLU A 286 4.47 -3.39 -2.83
C GLU A 286 3.31 -3.80 -3.72
N LEU A 287 2.39 -4.58 -3.14
CA LEU A 287 1.13 -4.97 -3.75
C LEU A 287 -0.02 -4.29 -3.01
N LEU A 288 -1.12 -4.04 -3.71
CA LEU A 288 -2.40 -3.73 -3.11
C LEU A 288 -3.24 -5.01 -3.10
N TYR A 289 -3.75 -5.41 -1.93
CA TYR A 289 -4.49 -6.66 -1.77
C TYR A 289 -5.76 -6.45 -0.94
N PRO A 290 -6.91 -7.06 -1.31
CA PRO A 290 -8.15 -6.89 -0.57
C PRO A 290 -8.08 -7.32 0.88
N LEU A 291 -8.84 -6.60 1.70
CA LEU A 291 -9.11 -6.88 3.10
C LEU A 291 -10.63 -6.99 3.31
N GLY A 292 -11.07 -7.93 4.14
CA GLY A 292 -12.48 -8.06 4.51
C GLY A 292 -12.76 -9.20 5.49
#